data_AF-A0A0S8EX54-F1
#
_entry.id   AF-A0A0S8EX54-F1
#
_cell.length_a   1.000
_cell.length_b   1.000
_cell.length_c   1.000
_cell.angle_alpha   90.00
_cell.angle_beta   90.00
_cell.angle_gamma   90.00
#
_symmetry.space_group_name_H-M   'P 1'
#
loop_
_entity.id
_entity.type
_entity.pdbx_description
1 polymer ?
#
loop_
_entity_poly.entity_id
_entity_poly.type
_entity_poly.pdbx_seq_one_letter_code
_entity_poly.pdbx_strand_id
1 'polypeptide(L)'
;MRPIRLVFLVFILSACTGHQDANDFDLVKLKGAVEQLFAAPTNENHIEKKWWPSAIKELNPESIMKGEKGIYIRLDSFFVEQSGLFIPLPGTTIELGVHSGPSYILLGEDIYSYYVTG
;
A
#
# COMPACT_ATOMS: atom_id res chain seq x y z
N MET A 1 32.78 31.81 -29.87
CA MET A 1 31.95 30.64 -30.20
C MET A 1 32.61 29.38 -29.63
N ARG A 2 31.97 28.76 -28.63
CA ARG A 2 32.26 27.40 -28.14
C ARG A 2 30.92 26.78 -27.78
N PRO A 3 30.44 25.73 -28.49
CA PRO A 3 29.22 25.04 -28.14
C PRO A 3 29.56 23.91 -27.16
N ILE A 4 29.15 24.03 -25.90
CA ILE A 4 29.11 22.88 -25.01
C ILE A 4 27.68 22.35 -25.02
N ARG A 5 27.58 21.16 -25.63
CA ARG A 5 26.41 20.32 -25.81
C ARG A 5 26.04 19.61 -24.48
N LEU A 6 24.84 19.03 -24.52
CA LEU A 6 24.20 18.09 -23.59
C LEU A 6 23.49 18.76 -22.40
N VAL A 7 22.18 19.02 -22.50
CA VAL A 7 21.10 18.02 -22.41
C VAL A 7 21.26 17.20 -21.12
N PHE A 8 20.88 17.79 -20.00
CA PHE A 8 20.56 17.04 -18.78
C PHE A 8 19.10 16.56 -18.90
N LEU A 9 18.92 15.55 -19.75
CA LEU A 9 17.69 14.76 -19.85
C LEU A 9 17.86 13.63 -18.83
N VAL A 10 17.43 13.88 -17.59
CA VAL A 10 17.65 12.98 -16.46
C VAL A 10 16.33 12.80 -15.72
N PHE A 11 15.85 11.55 -15.80
CA PHE A 11 14.82 10.90 -15.00
C PHE A 11 13.36 11.22 -15.31
N ILE A 12 12.87 10.59 -16.38
CA ILE A 12 11.49 10.08 -16.37
C ILE A 12 11.51 8.92 -15.35
N LEU A 13 11.18 9.22 -14.09
CA LEU A 13 10.85 8.19 -13.10
C LEU A 13 9.56 7.52 -13.58
N SER A 14 9.70 6.37 -14.24
CA SER A 14 8.61 5.41 -14.36
C SER A 14 8.31 4.90 -12.96
N ALA A 15 7.44 5.61 -12.24
CA ALA A 15 6.73 5.03 -11.10
C ALA A 15 5.81 3.96 -11.67
N CYS A 16 6.31 2.72 -11.76
CA CYS A 16 5.46 1.57 -12.01
C CYS A 16 4.63 1.35 -10.74
N THR A 17 3.51 2.05 -10.61
CA THR A 17 2.55 1.69 -9.57
C THR A 17 1.95 0.33 -9.96
N GLY A 18 1.95 -0.60 -9.02
CA GLY A 18 1.64 -2.00 -9.31
C GLY A 18 1.63 -2.84 -8.06
N HIS A 19 1.48 -4.15 -8.24
CA HIS A 19 1.57 -5.08 -7.12
C HIS A 19 2.97 -5.09 -6.51
N GLN A 20 2.99 -5.16 -5.19
CA GLN A 20 4.20 -5.29 -4.39
C GLN A 20 4.62 -6.76 -4.32
N ASP A 21 5.92 -7.03 -4.19
CA ASP A 21 6.42 -8.39 -4.01
C ASP A 21 6.50 -8.74 -2.51
N ALA A 22 6.33 -10.01 -2.16
CA ALA A 22 6.45 -10.46 -0.78
C ALA A 22 7.87 -10.22 -0.21
N ASN A 23 8.89 -10.25 -1.06
CA ASN A 23 10.28 -10.02 -0.69
C ASN A 23 10.58 -8.56 -0.32
N ASP A 24 9.68 -7.63 -0.63
CA ASP A 24 9.83 -6.22 -0.29
C ASP A 24 9.55 -5.93 1.19
N PHE A 25 9.01 -6.92 1.93
CA PHE A 25 8.54 -6.72 3.29
C PHE A 25 8.99 -7.80 4.28
N ASP A 26 9.23 -7.38 5.52
CA ASP A 26 9.26 -8.30 6.68
C ASP A 26 7.82 -8.60 7.12
N LEU A 27 7.21 -9.60 6.48
CA LEU A 27 5.80 -9.98 6.73
C LEU A 27 5.55 -10.42 8.17
N VAL A 28 6.55 -10.97 8.86
CA VAL A 28 6.44 -11.36 10.28
C VAL A 28 6.29 -10.12 11.15
N LYS A 29 7.15 -9.12 10.92
CA LYS A 29 7.10 -7.84 11.63
C LYS A 29 5.81 -7.08 11.34
N LEU A 30 5.34 -7.10 10.08
CA LEU A 30 4.06 -6.48 9.70
C LEU A 30 2.89 -7.14 10.41
N LYS A 31 2.84 -8.48 10.43
CA LYS A 31 1.78 -9.22 11.12
C LYS A 31 1.70 -8.87 12.61
N GLY A 32 2.85 -8.72 13.29
CA GLY A 32 2.90 -8.27 14.68
C GLY A 32 2.35 -6.85 14.92
N ALA A 33 2.28 -6.02 13.88
CA ALA A 33 1.76 -4.66 13.94
C ALA A 33 0.25 -4.55 13.59
N VAL A 34 -0.31 -5.58 12.95
CA VAL A 34 -1.71 -5.58 12.47
C VAL A 34 -2.71 -5.40 13.61
N GLU A 35 -2.53 -6.09 14.73
CA GLU A 35 -3.46 -6.01 15.87
C GLU A 35 -3.59 -4.57 16.41
N GLN A 36 -2.47 -3.84 16.46
CA GLN A 36 -2.44 -2.45 16.90
C GLN A 36 -3.20 -1.54 15.93
N LEU A 37 -3.10 -1.78 14.62
CA LEU A 37 -3.85 -1.03 13.62
C LEU A 37 -5.36 -1.30 13.73
N PHE A 38 -5.79 -2.54 13.97
CA PHE A 38 -7.20 -2.84 14.15
C PHE A 38 -7.79 -2.19 15.41
N ALA A 39 -6.99 -2.08 16.48
CA ALA A 39 -7.39 -1.44 17.73
C ALA A 39 -7.31 0.11 17.69
N ALA A 40 -6.63 0.69 16.70
CA ALA A 40 -6.43 2.14 16.63
C ALA A 40 -7.75 2.89 16.37
N PRO A 41 -7.94 4.06 17.00
CA PRO A 41 -9.10 4.91 16.71
C PRO A 41 -8.96 5.53 15.33
N THR A 42 -10.11 5.72 14.68
CA THR A 42 -10.21 6.27 13.33
C THR A 42 -10.91 7.62 13.34
N ASN A 43 -10.48 8.53 12.47
CA ASN A 43 -11.18 9.74 12.11
C ASN A 43 -11.55 9.65 10.62
N GLU A 44 -12.84 9.65 10.28
CA GLU A 44 -13.31 9.46 8.90
C GLU A 44 -12.69 8.22 8.22
N ASN A 45 -12.65 7.09 8.94
CA ASN A 45 -12.00 5.83 8.52
C ASN A 45 -10.46 5.90 8.40
N HIS A 46 -9.82 7.05 8.54
CA HIS A 46 -8.37 7.17 8.56
C HIS A 46 -7.79 6.91 9.95
N ILE A 47 -6.69 6.15 10.01
CA ILE A 47 -5.89 6.00 11.23
C ILE A 47 -4.84 7.11 11.24
N GLU A 48 -4.85 7.96 12.26
CA GLU A 48 -3.87 9.04 12.38
C GLU A 48 -2.44 8.52 12.58
N LYS A 49 -1.44 9.22 12.02
CA LYS A 49 -0.01 8.84 12.06
C LYS A 49 0.53 8.53 13.45
N LYS A 50 -0.02 9.16 14.50
CA LYS A 50 0.38 8.92 15.90
C LYS A 50 0.12 7.48 16.35
N TRP A 51 -0.87 6.82 15.74
CA TRP A 51 -1.26 5.44 16.04
C TRP A 51 -0.58 4.41 15.16
N TRP A 52 0.25 4.82 14.19
CA TRP A 52 0.93 3.87 13.32
C TRP A 52 2.06 3.16 14.10
N PRO A 53 2.06 1.81 14.13
CA PRO A 53 3.17 1.04 14.68
C PRO A 53 4.48 1.32 13.95
N SER A 54 5.62 1.10 14.60
CA SER A 54 6.95 1.35 14.03
C SER A 54 7.16 0.60 12.70
N ALA A 55 6.78 -0.69 12.66
CA ALA A 55 6.87 -1.52 11.45
C ALA A 55 6.13 -0.92 10.25
N ILE A 56 5.01 -0.25 10.51
CA ILE A 56 4.18 0.36 9.48
C ILE A 56 4.75 1.71 9.07
N LYS A 57 5.29 2.50 10.02
CA LYS A 57 5.98 3.76 9.71
C LYS A 57 7.20 3.56 8.82
N GLU A 58 7.92 2.45 8.98
CA GLU A 58 9.09 2.10 8.16
C GLU A 58 8.72 1.88 6.68
N LEU A 59 7.48 1.49 6.39
CA LEU A 59 6.99 1.40 5.02
C LEU A 59 6.76 2.78 4.37
N ASN A 60 6.83 3.86 5.15
CA ASN A 60 6.51 5.22 4.75
C ASN A 60 5.15 5.36 4.00
N PRO A 61 4.02 4.88 4.57
CA PRO A 61 2.75 4.90 3.88
C PRO A 61 2.21 6.32 3.72
N GLU A 62 1.54 6.58 2.61
CA GLU A 62 0.83 7.83 2.36
C GLU A 62 -0.36 7.96 3.31
N SER A 63 -1.13 6.88 3.47
CA SER A 63 -2.31 6.84 4.32
C SER A 63 -2.64 5.43 4.79
N ILE A 64 -3.35 5.34 5.93
CA ILE A 64 -3.93 4.10 6.41
C ILE A 64 -5.41 4.31 6.67
N MET A 65 -6.23 3.45 6.10
CA MET A 65 -7.68 3.49 6.18
C MET A 65 -8.23 2.17 6.71
N LYS A 66 -9.22 2.23 7.59
CA LYS A 66 -10.01 1.09 8.04
C LYS A 66 -11.33 1.10 7.27
N GLY A 67 -11.44 0.21 6.30
CA GLY A 67 -12.66 -0.01 5.54
C GLY A 67 -13.53 -1.12 6.13
N GLU A 68 -14.67 -1.37 5.49
CA GLU A 68 -15.61 -2.42 5.91
C GLU A 68 -15.04 -3.83 5.80
N LYS A 69 -14.07 -4.04 4.89
CA LYS A 69 -13.47 -5.34 4.63
C LYS A 69 -12.14 -5.57 5.36
N GLY A 70 -11.52 -4.51 5.90
CA GLY A 70 -10.16 -4.60 6.39
C GLY A 70 -9.42 -3.27 6.43
N ILE A 71 -8.11 -3.34 6.61
CA ILE A 71 -7.21 -2.20 6.66
C ILE A 71 -6.48 -2.08 5.32
N TYR A 72 -6.50 -0.88 4.76
CA TYR A 72 -5.78 -0.49 3.57
C TYR A 72 -4.63 0.41 3.97
N ILE A 73 -3.41 -0.01 3.66
CA ILE A 73 -2.18 0.76 3.83
C ILE A 73 -1.74 1.19 2.45
N ARG A 74 -1.96 2.46 2.10
CA ARG A 74 -1.58 2.99 0.79
C ARG A 74 -0.12 3.39 0.80
N LEU A 75 0.66 2.82 -0.12
CA LEU A 75 2.09 3.09 -0.25
C LEU A 75 2.37 4.06 -1.39
N ASP A 76 1.62 3.95 -2.49
CA ASP A 76 1.83 4.79 -3.67
C ASP A 76 0.48 5.12 -4.33
N SER A 77 0.37 6.32 -4.88
CA SER A 77 -0.73 6.74 -5.73
C SER A 77 -0.25 7.61 -6.89
N PHE A 78 -0.69 7.28 -8.09
CA PHE A 78 -0.36 8.03 -9.30
C PHE A 78 -1.59 8.16 -10.20
N PHE A 79 -2.07 9.39 -10.38
CA PHE A 79 -3.26 9.69 -11.17
C PHE A 79 -4.51 8.94 -10.67
N VAL A 80 -4.99 7.94 -11.41
CA VAL A 80 -6.13 7.09 -11.03
C VAL A 80 -5.70 5.75 -10.41
N GLU A 81 -4.39 5.51 -10.34
CA GLU A 81 -3.81 4.28 -9.86
C GLU A 81 -3.42 4.38 -8.37
N GLN A 82 -3.65 3.31 -7.62
CA GLN A 82 -3.28 3.23 -6.20
C GLN A 82 -2.75 1.84 -5.89
N SER A 83 -1.70 1.76 -5.08
CA SER A 83 -1.14 0.48 -4.64
C SER A 83 -0.75 0.49 -3.16
N GLY A 84 -0.72 -0.69 -2.56
CA GLY A 84 -0.28 -0.86 -1.21
C GLY A 84 -0.59 -2.23 -0.63
N LEU A 85 -0.78 -2.27 0.68
CA LEU A 85 -1.10 -3.48 1.43
C LEU A 85 -2.55 -3.46 1.91
N PHE A 86 -3.17 -4.62 1.87
CA PHE A 86 -4.51 -4.86 2.36
C PHE A 86 -4.50 -6.03 3.34
N ILE A 87 -5.12 -5.82 4.51
CA ILE A 87 -5.24 -6.80 5.57
C ILE A 87 -6.74 -6.97 5.88
N PRO A 88 -7.35 -8.13 5.57
CA PRO A 88 -8.77 -8.34 5.79
C PRO A 88 -9.13 -8.42 7.27
N LEU A 89 -10.39 -8.11 7.57
CA LEU A 89 -10.98 -8.51 8.84
C LEU A 89 -11.10 -10.04 8.89
N PRO A 90 -10.92 -10.67 10.07
CA PRO A 90 -11.15 -12.10 10.24
C PRO A 90 -12.52 -12.53 9.70
N GLY A 91 -12.53 -13.54 8.83
CA GLY A 91 -13.75 -14.05 8.20
C GLY A 91 -14.25 -13.28 6.98
N THR A 92 -13.51 -12.26 6.51
CA THR A 92 -13.83 -11.55 5.26
C THR A 92 -13.39 -12.38 4.05
N THR A 93 -14.33 -12.61 3.12
CA THR A 93 -14.02 -13.23 1.82
C THR A 93 -13.46 -12.18 0.87
N ILE A 94 -12.25 -12.43 0.34
CA ILE A 94 -11.67 -11.63 -0.73
C ILE A 94 -12.16 -12.17 -2.07
N GLU A 95 -12.81 -11.31 -2.86
CA GLU A 95 -13.05 -11.61 -4.27
C GLU A 95 -11.78 -11.28 -5.05
N LEU A 96 -11.08 -12.32 -5.52
CA LEU A 96 -9.92 -12.18 -6.40
C LEU A 96 -10.45 -11.98 -7.83
N GLY A 97 -10.71 -10.73 -8.22
CA GLY A 97 -11.36 -10.40 -9.48
C GLY A 97 -10.54 -9.49 -10.40
N VAL A 98 -10.49 -9.84 -11.70
CA VAL A 98 -9.78 -9.13 -12.79
C VAL A 98 -10.70 -8.09 -13.49
N HIS A 99 -11.89 -7.83 -12.95
CA HIS A 99 -12.88 -6.97 -13.60
C HIS A 99 -13.28 -5.78 -12.73
N SER A 100 -12.88 -4.58 -13.18
CA SER A 100 -13.33 -3.25 -12.73
C SER A 100 -13.32 -3.00 -11.21
N GLY A 101 -12.31 -3.52 -10.50
CA GLY A 101 -12.14 -3.36 -9.06
C GLY A 101 -10.69 -3.55 -8.62
N PRO A 102 -10.40 -3.39 -7.32
CA PRO A 102 -9.06 -3.66 -6.78
C PRO A 102 -8.65 -5.11 -7.05
N SER A 103 -7.46 -5.30 -7.62
CA SER A 103 -6.81 -6.61 -7.69
C SER A 103 -6.05 -6.88 -6.40
N TYR A 104 -5.98 -8.14 -6.00
CA TYR A 104 -5.32 -8.58 -4.77
C TYR A 104 -4.40 -9.76 -5.04
N ILE A 105 -3.16 -9.69 -4.54
CA ILE A 105 -2.20 -10.80 -4.55
C ILE A 105 -1.82 -11.10 -3.11
N LEU A 106 -1.94 -12.36 -2.69
CA LEU A 106 -1.52 -12.80 -1.37
C LEU A 106 0.02 -12.74 -1.26
N LEU A 107 0.55 -11.99 -0.30
CA LEU A 107 1.99 -11.91 -0.01
C LEU A 107 2.38 -12.86 1.14
N GLY A 108 1.51 -12.99 2.13
CA GLY A 108 1.63 -13.89 3.27
C GLY A 108 0.27 -14.10 3.91
N GLU A 109 0.14 -15.07 4.81
CA GLU A 109 -1.10 -15.58 5.45
C GLU A 109 -2.39 -14.74 5.25
N ASP A 110 -2.39 -13.50 5.73
CA ASP A 110 -3.50 -12.54 5.68
C ASP A 110 -3.08 -11.14 5.18
N ILE A 111 -1.92 -11.03 4.51
CA ILE A 111 -1.42 -9.76 3.96
C ILE A 111 -1.44 -9.86 2.44
N TYR A 112 -2.19 -8.96 1.82
CA TYR A 112 -2.34 -8.87 0.37
C TYR A 112 -1.67 -7.61 -0.15
N SER A 113 -1.01 -7.68 -1.29
CA SER A 113 -0.81 -6.49 -2.11
C SER A 113 -2.13 -6.18 -2.80
N TYR A 114 -2.60 -4.95 -2.69
CA TYR A 114 -3.71 -4.47 -3.51
C TYR A 114 -3.21 -3.48 -4.56
N TYR A 115 -3.88 -3.49 -5.71
CA TYR A 115 -3.68 -2.54 -6.78
C TYR A 115 -5.02 -2.13 -7.37
N VAL A 116 -5.21 -0.84 -7.61
CA VAL A 116 -6.43 -0.27 -8.16
C VAL A 116 -6.06 0.55 -9.38
N THR A 117 -6.77 0.31 -10.47
CA THR A 117 -6.76 1.15 -11.68
C THR A 117 -8.14 1.78 -11.86
N GLY A 118 -8.19 3.07 -12.18
CA GLY A 118 -9.44 3.77 -12.52
C GLY A 118 -9.87 3.63 -13.96
#